data_AF-A0A6J6C4P3-F1
#
_entry.id   AF-A0A6J6C4P3-F1
#
_cell.length_a   1.000
_cell.length_b   1.000
_cell.length_c   1.000
_cell.angle_alpha   90.00
_cell.angle_beta   90.00
_cell.angle_gamma   90.00
#
_symmetry.space_group_name_H-M   'P 1'
#
loop_
_entity.id
_entity.type
_entity.pdbx_description
1 polymer ?
#
loop_
_entity_poly.entity_id
_entity_poly.type
_entity_poly.pdbx_seq_one_letter_code
_entity_poly.pdbx_strand_id
1 'polypeptide(L)' 'MFIGLFGTGVGAAFGFGWDQFIAQAIGAFSVLAYSFIASLLIGLAIEKTVGFRVKAEDEIAGIDTVVHGEEAYAFGADRG' A
#
# COMPACT_ATOMS: atom_id res chain seq x y z
N MET A 1 -1.17 9.12 -17.80
CA MET A 1 -2.26 9.54 -18.70
C MET A 1 -2.10 10.97 -19.23
N PHE A 2 -1.63 11.92 -18.42
CA PHE A 2 -1.51 13.33 -18.82
C PHE A 2 -0.69 13.56 -20.10
N ILE A 3 0.49 12.94 -20.23
CA ILE A 3 1.38 13.11 -21.38
C ILE A 3 0.73 12.57 -22.67
N GLY A 4 -0.11 11.53 -22.58
CA GLY A 4 -0.78 10.96 -23.75
C GLY A 4 -1.91 11.83 -24.29
N LEU A 5 -2.48 12.70 -23.46
CA LEU A 5 -3.51 13.66 -23.89
C LEU A 5 -2.89 14.99 -24.28
N PHE A 6 -1.96 15.52 -23.48
CA PHE A 6 -1.48 16.90 -23.56
C PHE A 6 0.03 17.03 -23.75
N GLY A 7 0.73 15.96 -24.14
CA GLY A 7 2.15 16.01 -24.45
C GLY A 7 2.43 16.82 -25.71
N THR A 8 3.40 17.74 -25.66
CA THR A 8 3.84 18.48 -26.84
C THR A 8 4.42 17.51 -27.88
N GLY A 9 3.88 17.53 -29.10
CA GLY A 9 4.33 16.68 -30.21
C GLY A 9 3.85 15.23 -30.18
N VAL A 10 3.07 14.82 -29.17
CA VAL A 10 2.59 13.42 -29.00
C VAL A 10 1.16 13.30 -28.45
N GLY A 11 0.57 14.39 -27.97
CA GLY A 11 -0.72 14.37 -27.27
C GLY A 11 -1.92 14.24 -28.22
N ALA A 12 -2.86 13.37 -27.86
CA ALA A 12 -4.09 13.14 -28.61
C ALA A 12 -4.95 14.42 -28.74
N ALA A 13 -4.99 15.26 -27.71
CA ALA A 13 -5.76 16.51 -27.73
C ALA A 13 -5.21 17.54 -28.73
N PHE A 14 -3.97 17.34 -29.21
CA PHE A 14 -3.33 18.19 -30.19
C PHE A 14 -3.24 17.53 -31.58
N GLY A 15 -3.95 16.41 -31.80
CA GLY A 15 -4.05 15.76 -33.11
C GLY A 15 -2.93 14.77 -33.43
N PHE A 16 -2.03 14.45 -32.48
CA PHE A 16 -0.92 13.51 -32.70
C PHE A 16 -1.29 12.03 -32.52
N GLY A 17 -2.58 11.69 -32.47
CA GLY A 17 -3.08 10.32 -32.32
C GLY A 17 -3.16 9.82 -30.88
N TRP A 18 -3.63 8.58 -30.70
CA TRP A 18 -3.90 7.98 -29.38
C TRP A 18 -2.79 7.05 -28.87
N ASP A 19 -1.76 6.80 -29.67
CA ASP A 19 -0.73 5.80 -29.38
C ASP A 19 -0.04 6.07 -28.04
N GLN A 20 0.31 7.33 -27.75
CA GLN A 20 0.96 7.72 -26.50
C GLN A 20 0.04 7.58 -25.28
N PHE A 21 -1.26 7.80 -25.44
CA PHE A 21 -2.24 7.58 -24.39
C PHE A 21 -2.42 6.09 -24.09
N ILE A 22 -2.53 5.26 -25.14
CA ILE A 22 -2.67 3.81 -25.01
C ILE A 22 -1.42 3.21 -24.35
N ALA A 23 -0.22 3.62 -24.77
CA ALA A 23 1.03 3.17 -24.16
C ALA A 23 1.07 3.45 -22.64
N GLN A 24 0.60 4.63 -22.22
CA GLN A 24 0.49 4.98 -20.80
C GLN A 24 -0.60 4.18 -20.07
N ALA A 25 -1.74 3.94 -20.70
CA ALA A 25 -2.79 3.12 -20.11
C ALA A 25 -2.26 1.71 -19.84
N ILE A 26 -1.61 1.09 -20.83
CA ILE A 26 -0.99 -0.23 -20.68
C ILE A 26 0.01 -0.23 -19.53
N GLY A 27 0.93 0.73 -19.49
CA GLY A 27 1.91 0.83 -18.40
C GLY A 27 1.26 0.97 -17.03
N ALA A 28 0.31 1.90 -16.88
CA ALA A 28 -0.36 2.15 -15.62
C ALA A 28 -1.16 0.93 -15.11
N PHE A 29 -1.94 0.29 -15.99
CA PHE A 29 -2.73 -0.89 -15.62
C PHE A 29 -1.85 -2.11 -15.38
N SER A 30 -0.73 -2.25 -16.09
CA SER A 30 0.24 -3.33 -15.84
C SER A 30 0.84 -3.21 -14.44
N VAL A 31 1.27 -2.01 -14.06
CA VAL A 31 1.81 -1.75 -12.72
C VAL A 31 0.73 -1.99 -11.66
N LEU A 32 -0.48 -1.44 -11.84
CA LEU A 32 -1.60 -1.62 -10.91
C LEU A 32 -1.92 -3.11 -10.70
N ALA A 33 -2.09 -3.86 -11.79
CA ALA A 33 -2.43 -5.27 -11.71
C ALA A 33 -1.32 -6.06 -11.04
N TYR A 34 -0.07 -5.85 -11.46
CA TYR A 34 1.08 -6.54 -10.88
C TYR A 34 1.23 -6.24 -9.39
N SER A 35 1.26 -4.96 -9.00
CA SER A 35 1.45 -4.57 -7.60
C SER A 35 0.31 -5.06 -6.72
N PHE A 36 -0.94 -4.96 -7.19
CA PHE A 36 -2.10 -5.42 -6.44
C PHE A 36 -2.07 -6.94 -6.24
N ILE A 37 -1.90 -7.71 -7.33
CA ILE A 37 -1.89 -9.17 -7.26
C ILE A 37 -0.70 -9.67 -6.44
N ALA A 38 0.50 -9.16 -6.69
CA ALA A 38 1.69 -9.58 -5.95
C ALA A 38 1.54 -9.27 -4.45
N SER A 39 1.10 -8.06 -4.10
CA SER A 39 0.92 -7.67 -2.69
C SER A 39 -0.16 -8.50 -2.03
N LEU A 40 -1.27 -8.78 -2.72
CA LEU A 40 -2.35 -9.63 -2.21
C LEU A 40 -1.86 -11.06 -1.96
N LEU A 41 -1.14 -11.65 -2.92
CA LEU A 41 -0.59 -13.00 -2.76
C LEU A 41 0.41 -13.08 -1.60
N ILE A 42 1.29 -12.09 -1.48
CA ILE A 42 2.25 -12.02 -0.37
C ILE A 42 1.52 -11.86 0.96
N GLY A 43 0.57 -10.94 1.05
CA GLY A 43 -0.23 -10.71 2.26
C GLY A 43 -0.97 -11.98 2.70
N LEU A 44 -1.64 -12.66 1.77
CA LEU A 44 -2.32 -13.93 2.04
C LEU A 44 -1.36 -15.06 2.42
N ALA A 45 -0.18 -15.11 1.80
CA ALA A 45 0.83 -16.10 2.15
C ALA A 45 1.33 -15.89 3.59
N ILE A 46 1.58 -14.64 3.99
CA ILE A 46 1.98 -14.30 5.37
C ILE A 46 0.85 -14.61 6.35
N GLU A 47 -0.39 -14.21 6.02
CA GLU A 47 -1.55 -14.46 6.86
C GLU A 47 -1.79 -15.95 7.11
N LYS A 48 -1.59 -16.80 6.09
CA LYS A 48 -1.75 -18.25 6.23
C LYS A 48 -0.58 -18.97 6.91
N THR A 49 0.60 -18.36 6.96
CA THR A 49 1.80 -19.01 7.52
C THR A 49 2.05 -18.61 8.96
N VAL A 50 2.10 -17.32 9.26
CA VAL A 50 2.44 -16.79 10.59
C VAL A 50 1.34 -15.90 11.19
N GLY A 51 0.38 -15.48 10.37
CA GLY A 51 -0.65 -14.50 10.76
C GLY A 51 -0.13 -13.07 10.60
N PHE A 52 -0.79 -12.27 9.76
CA PHE A 52 -0.38 -10.89 9.49
C PHE A 52 -0.89 -9.92 10.57
N ARG A 53 -2.00 -10.24 11.23
CA ARG A 53 -2.61 -9.45 12.29
C ARG A 53 -2.47 -10.16 13.63
N VAL A 54 -2.25 -9.37 14.67
CA VAL A 54 -2.27 -9.81 16.06
C VAL A 54 -3.68 -10.33 16.42
N LYS A 55 -3.76 -11.27 17.36
CA LYS A 55 -5.06 -11.82 17.81
C LYS A 55 -5.91 -10.71 18.43
N ALA A 56 -7.23 -10.82 18.27
CA ALA A 56 -8.17 -9.82 18.77
C ALA A 56 -8.08 -9.62 20.30
N GLU A 57 -7.76 -10.69 21.04
CA GLU A 57 -7.55 -10.61 22.49
C GLU A 57 -6.34 -9.73 22.86
N ASP A 58 -5.21 -9.89 22.14
CA ASP A 58 -3.97 -9.15 22.36
C ASP A 58 -4.06 -7.70 21.83
N GLU A 59 -4.90 -7.46 20.80
CA GLU A 59 -5.19 -6.11 20.28
C GLU A 59 -6.00 -5.28 21.29
N ILE A 60 -6.90 -5.90 22.06
CA ILE A 60 -7.72 -5.24 23.09
C ILE A 60 -6.93 -5.04 24.40
N ALA A 61 -6.06 -5.98 24.77
CA ALA A 61 -5.26 -5.92 26.00
C ALA A 61 -4.14 -4.86 25.95
N GLY A 62 -3.81 -4.37 24.77
CA GLY A 62 -2.69 -3.45 24.53
C GLY A 62 -1.47 -4.20 24.02
N ILE A 63 -1.03 -3.89 22.80
CA ILE A 63 0.10 -4.56 22.15
C ILE A 63 1.44 -4.21 22.80
N ASP A 64 1.57 -3.03 23.40
CA ASP A 64 2.85 -2.54 23.93
C ASP A 64 3.37 -3.42 25.07
N THR A 65 2.50 -3.86 25.99
CA THR A 65 2.87 -4.76 27.10
C THR A 65 3.12 -6.19 26.65
N VAL A 66 2.43 -6.69 25.62
CA VAL A 66 2.54 -8.08 25.13
C VAL A 66 3.73 -8.27 24.17
N VAL A 67 4.00 -7.30 23.30
CA VAL A 67 5.01 -7.41 22.23
C VAL A 67 6.31 -6.68 22.59
N HIS A 68 6.22 -5.55 23.30
CA HIS A 68 7.39 -4.72 23.62
C HIS A 68 7.75 -4.74 25.11
N GLY A 69 6.91 -5.30 25.98
CA GLY A 69 7.17 -5.40 27.42
C GLY A 69 7.23 -4.04 28.13
N GLU A 70 6.78 -2.97 27.47
CA GLU A 70 6.78 -1.59 27.97
C GLU A 70 5.37 -1.00 27.88
N GLU A 71 5.02 -0.14 28.83
CA GLU A 71 3.85 0.73 28.73
C GLU A 71 4.29 2.04 28.05
N ALA A 72 3.64 2.45 26.96
CA ALA A 72 3.98 3.69 26.24
C ALA A 72 3.93 4.95 27.12
N TYR A 73 3.16 4.92 28.23
CA TYR A 73 3.11 5.98 29.22
C TYR A 73 3.00 5.43 30.65
N ALA A 74 4.08 5.51 31.43
CA ALA A 74 4.02 5.34 32.88
C ALA A 74 3.51 6.63 33.55
N PHE A 75 2.22 6.97 33.40
CA PHE A 75 1.62 8.07 34.17
C PHE A 75 1.45 7.64 35.64
N GLY A 76 2.51 7.79 36.45
CA GLY A 76 2.43 7.66 37.91
C GLY A 76 3.67 7.17 38.64
N ALA A 77 4.72 6.70 37.96
CA ALA A 77 5.89 6.12 38.63
C ALA A 77 6.92 7.16 39.15
N ASP A 78 6.88 8.41 38.65
CA ASP A 78 7.89 9.45 38.93
C ASP A 78 7.36 10.65 39.75
N ARG A 79 6.40 10.45 40.65
CA ARG A 79 6.07 11.46 41.68
C ARG A 79 5.99 10.85 43.07
N GLY A 80 7.18 10.54 43.59
CA GLY A 80 7.48 10.57 45.03
C GLY A 80 8.03 11.95 45.40
#